data_AF-A0A2R7M7Y5-F1
#
_entry.id   AF-A0A2R7M7Y5-F1
#
_cell.length_a   1.000
_cell.length_b   1.000
_cell.length_c   1.000
_cell.angle_alpha   90.00
_cell.angle_beta   90.00
_cell.angle_gamma   90.00
#
_symmetry.space_group_name_H-M   'P 1'
#
loop_
_entity.id
_entity.type
_entity.pdbx_description
1 polymer ?
#
loop_
_entity_poly.entity_id
_entity_poly.type
_entity_poly.pdbx_seq_one_letter_code
_entity_poly.pdbx_strand_id
1 'polypeptide(L)'
;AGSQLNRIENSYTFDGNKPLPVVVGIIRREKPGVISLNEQQGVMGYWEPTEKEGTTGVGSILTTPVSTMWVNKTQILAKTMVNNNEPIVYYSGAAWDKAGKITNSKQWFDYLNHFYQELQNPLIVIVK
;
A
#
# COMPACT_ATOMS: atom_id res chain seq x y z
N ALA A 1 -8.39 16.36 3.80
CA ALA A 1 -8.45 15.75 2.46
C ALA A 1 -7.26 16.31 1.66
N GLY A 2 -6.36 15.46 1.17
CA GLY A 2 -5.10 15.92 0.56
C GLY A 2 -4.18 14.80 0.03
N SER A 3 -4.38 13.55 0.45
CA SER A 3 -3.68 12.37 -0.06
C SER A 3 -4.59 11.49 -0.92
N GLN A 4 -3.98 10.67 -1.79
CA GLN A 4 -4.61 9.56 -2.51
C GLN A 4 -4.79 8.29 -1.65
N LEU A 5 -4.36 8.35 -0.38
CA LEU A 5 -4.28 7.21 0.52
C LEU A 5 -5.08 7.47 1.80
N ASN A 6 -5.79 6.44 2.25
CA ASN A 6 -6.46 6.38 3.54
C ASN A 6 -5.62 5.57 4.53
N ARG A 7 -5.58 6.03 5.79
CA ARG A 7 -5.04 5.24 6.89
C ARG A 7 -6.06 4.17 7.28
N ILE A 8 -5.60 2.93 7.38
CA ILE A 8 -6.40 1.78 7.80
C ILE A 8 -5.71 1.18 9.01
N GLU A 9 -6.50 0.88 10.03
CA GLU A 9 -6.03 0.27 11.28
C GLU A 9 -6.87 -0.97 11.56
N ASN A 10 -6.19 -2.11 11.67
CA ASN A 10 -6.83 -3.40 11.93
C ASN A 10 -6.28 -3.99 13.23
N SER A 11 -7.17 -4.24 14.19
CA SER A 11 -6.85 -4.95 15.43
C SER A 11 -7.32 -6.39 15.36
N TYR A 12 -6.50 -7.30 15.87
CA TYR A 12 -6.78 -8.73 15.89
C TYR A 12 -6.76 -9.23 17.33
N THR A 13 -7.79 -9.98 17.71
CA THR A 13 -7.86 -10.68 18.99
C THR A 13 -7.92 -12.18 18.72
N PHE A 14 -7.03 -12.94 19.35
CA PHE A 14 -6.93 -14.39 19.16
C PHE A 14 -6.38 -15.08 20.42
N ASP A 15 -6.55 -16.39 20.51
CA ASP A 15 -6.06 -17.17 21.65
C ASP A 15 -4.54 -17.38 21.57
N GLY A 16 -3.87 -17.18 22.72
CA GLY A 16 -2.43 -17.38 22.88
C GLY A 16 -1.59 -16.13 22.58
N ASN A 17 -0.27 -16.30 22.67
CA ASN A 17 0.72 -15.21 22.65
C ASN A 17 1.67 -15.29 21.45
N LYS A 18 1.44 -16.20 20.50
CA LYS A 18 2.28 -16.31 19.29
C LYS A 18 1.83 -15.30 18.25
N PRO A 19 2.74 -14.56 17.59
CA PRO A 19 2.35 -13.65 16.52
C PRO A 19 1.62 -14.37 15.38
N LEU A 20 0.54 -13.75 14.88
CA LEU A 20 -0.28 -14.26 13.80
C LEU A 20 0.22 -13.69 12.45
N PRO A 21 0.50 -14.52 11.43
CA PRO A 21 0.81 -14.01 10.10
C PRO A 21 -0.45 -13.47 9.41
N VAL A 22 -0.35 -12.26 8.88
CA VAL A 22 -1.43 -11.59 8.13
C VAL A 22 -0.89 -10.99 6.84
N VAL A 23 -1.78 -10.73 5.87
CA VAL A 23 -1.41 -10.16 4.58
C VAL A 23 -2.27 -8.96 4.22
N VAL A 24 -1.65 -7.94 3.63
CA VAL A 24 -2.33 -6.90 2.84
C VAL A 24 -2.16 -7.27 1.37
N GLY A 25 -3.22 -7.11 0.58
CA GLY A 25 -3.23 -7.56 -0.81
C GLY A 25 -3.86 -6.59 -1.80
N ILE A 26 -3.34 -6.60 -3.04
CA ILE A 26 -3.93 -5.94 -4.20
C ILE A 26 -4.32 -7.03 -5.20
N ILE A 27 -5.58 -7.01 -5.66
CA ILE A 27 -6.06 -7.93 -6.70
C ILE A 27 -5.42 -7.58 -8.04
N ARG A 28 -5.05 -8.59 -8.82
CA ARG A 28 -4.55 -8.45 -10.19
C ARG A 28 -5.69 -8.54 -11.19
N ARG A 29 -5.54 -7.84 -12.31
CA ARG A 29 -6.42 -7.98 -13.47
C ARG A 29 -5.93 -9.12 -14.37
N GLU A 30 -6.83 -9.62 -15.22
CA GLU A 30 -6.51 -10.67 -16.19
C GLU A 30 -5.45 -10.21 -17.19
N LYS A 31 -5.56 -8.97 -17.68
CA LYS A 31 -4.56 -8.36 -18.55
C LYS A 31 -3.33 -7.93 -17.73
N PRO A 32 -2.14 -7.87 -18.34
CA PRO A 32 -0.93 -7.41 -17.66
C PRO A 32 -1.00 -5.92 -17.30
N GLY A 33 -0.60 -5.59 -16.08
CA GLY A 33 -0.32 -4.22 -15.64
C GLY A 33 1.12 -4.10 -15.13
N VAL A 34 1.50 -2.94 -14.61
CA VAL A 34 2.85 -2.70 -14.07
C VAL A 34 2.85 -2.85 -12.56
N ILE A 35 3.74 -3.68 -12.01
CA ILE A 35 3.83 -3.93 -10.57
C ILE A 35 5.13 -3.32 -10.05
N SER A 36 5.06 -2.67 -8.88
CA SER A 36 6.21 -2.21 -8.12
C SER A 36 6.15 -2.78 -6.71
N LEU A 37 7.24 -3.44 -6.28
CA LEU A 37 7.39 -3.97 -4.93
C LEU A 37 8.66 -3.41 -4.31
N ASN A 38 8.52 -2.88 -3.11
CA ASN A 38 9.62 -2.44 -2.28
C ASN A 38 9.43 -3.05 -0.89
N GLU A 39 9.87 -4.31 -0.78
CA GLU A 39 9.72 -5.11 0.44
C GLU A 39 10.38 -4.46 1.65
N GLN A 40 11.55 -3.85 1.47
CA GLN A 40 12.30 -3.17 2.53
C GLN A 40 11.51 -2.02 3.16
N GLN A 41 10.70 -1.31 2.39
CA GLN A 41 9.91 -0.17 2.85
C GLN A 41 8.43 -0.50 3.06
N GLY A 42 8.02 -1.75 2.85
CA GLY A 42 6.61 -2.12 2.97
C GLY A 42 5.70 -1.47 1.92
N VAL A 43 6.25 -0.97 0.80
CA VAL A 43 5.50 -0.29 -0.27
C VAL A 43 5.22 -1.27 -1.41
N MET A 44 3.96 -1.36 -1.82
CA MET A 44 3.56 -2.08 -3.03
C MET A 44 2.59 -1.24 -3.87
N GLY A 45 2.78 -1.28 -5.19
CA GLY A 45 1.98 -0.54 -6.16
C GLY A 45 1.64 -1.39 -7.37
N TYR A 46 0.47 -1.14 -7.93
CA TYR A 46 -0.02 -1.76 -9.15
C TYR A 46 -0.63 -0.68 -10.04
N TRP A 47 -0.07 -0.50 -11.23
CA TRP A 47 -0.72 0.23 -12.30
C TRP A 47 -1.51 -0.77 -13.13
N GLU A 48 -2.83 -0.71 -13.05
CA GLU A 48 -3.71 -1.63 -13.76
C GLU A 48 -3.49 -1.56 -15.29
N PRO A 49 -3.95 -2.55 -16.05
CA PRO A 49 -3.99 -2.46 -17.51
C PRO A 49 -4.87 -1.27 -17.91
N THR A 50 -4.42 -0.48 -18.90
CA THR A 50 -5.23 0.62 -19.43
C THR A 50 -6.46 0.08 -20.15
N GLU A 51 -7.62 0.61 -19.79
CA GLU A 51 -8.89 0.36 -20.47
C GLU A 51 -9.43 1.65 -21.09
N LYS A 52 -10.57 1.58 -21.79
CA LYS A 52 -11.21 2.74 -22.44
C LYS A 52 -11.42 3.91 -21.47
N GLU A 53 -11.76 3.61 -20.22
CA GLU A 53 -12.02 4.62 -19.20
C GLU A 53 -10.76 5.12 -18.48
N GLY A 54 -9.57 4.76 -18.96
CA GLY A 54 -8.29 5.16 -18.39
C GLY A 54 -7.67 4.04 -17.57
N THR A 55 -6.78 4.42 -16.68
CA THR A 55 -5.96 3.50 -15.90
C THR A 55 -6.00 3.85 -14.43
N THR A 56 -6.20 2.83 -13.60
CA THR A 56 -6.19 2.97 -12.14
C THR A 56 -4.84 2.50 -11.60
N GLY A 57 -4.17 3.34 -10.82
CA GLY A 57 -3.10 2.94 -9.93
C GLY A 57 -3.71 2.53 -8.58
N VAL A 58 -3.36 1.37 -8.04
CA VAL A 58 -3.71 0.92 -6.69
C VAL A 58 -2.42 0.72 -5.91
N GLY A 59 -2.42 0.98 -4.61
CA GLY A 59 -1.20 0.92 -3.82
C GLY A 59 -1.48 0.70 -2.35
N SER A 60 -0.49 0.15 -1.66
CA SER A 60 -0.53 0.02 -0.21
C SER A 60 0.85 0.17 0.41
N ILE A 61 0.90 0.75 1.61
CA ILE A 61 2.11 1.04 2.37
C ILE A 61 1.89 0.54 3.78
N LEU A 62 2.64 -0.47 4.20
CA LEU A 62 2.56 -1.00 5.57
C LEU A 62 3.54 -0.22 6.46
N THR A 63 3.08 0.21 7.64
CA THR A 63 3.98 0.81 8.65
C THR A 63 4.60 -0.24 9.57
N THR A 64 4.00 -1.43 9.63
CA THR A 64 4.57 -2.60 10.29
C THR A 64 5.57 -3.27 9.35
N PRO A 65 6.75 -3.72 9.83
CA PRO A 65 7.73 -4.40 9.00
C PRO A 65 7.13 -5.56 8.19
N VAL A 66 7.41 -5.57 6.90
CA VAL A 66 7.04 -6.65 6.00
C VAL A 66 8.11 -7.73 6.06
N SER A 67 7.66 -8.98 6.19
CA SER A 67 8.54 -10.15 6.21
C SER A 67 8.81 -10.72 4.82
N THR A 68 7.83 -10.63 3.92
CA THR A 68 7.94 -11.09 2.53
C THR A 68 6.85 -10.44 1.69
N MET A 69 7.16 -10.08 0.45
CA MET A 69 6.21 -9.75 -0.61
C MET A 69 6.28 -10.77 -1.74
N TRP A 70 5.15 -11.09 -2.34
CA TRP A 70 5.13 -11.95 -3.52
C TRP A 70 3.94 -11.63 -4.42
N VAL A 71 4.07 -12.07 -5.67
CA VAL A 71 3.03 -11.98 -6.68
C VAL A 71 2.62 -13.39 -7.07
N ASN A 72 1.34 -13.73 -6.88
CA ASN A 72 0.76 -14.94 -7.44
C ASN A 72 -0.14 -14.58 -8.63
N LYS A 73 -0.83 -15.55 -9.24
CA LYS A 73 -1.66 -15.32 -10.44
C LYS A 73 -2.77 -14.29 -10.22
N THR A 74 -3.32 -14.17 -9.01
CA THR A 74 -4.50 -13.37 -8.73
C THR A 74 -4.22 -12.14 -7.87
N GLN A 75 -3.09 -12.10 -7.14
CA GLN A 75 -2.83 -11.10 -6.11
C GLN A 75 -1.36 -10.74 -6.01
N ILE A 76 -1.14 -9.51 -5.54
CA ILE A 76 0.10 -8.99 -4.99
C ILE A 76 -0.09 -8.96 -3.48
N LEU A 77 0.83 -9.54 -2.72
CA LEU A 77 0.67 -9.76 -1.28
C LEU A 77 1.91 -9.30 -0.53
N ALA A 78 1.70 -8.66 0.62
CA ALA A 78 2.72 -8.32 1.60
C ALA A 78 2.36 -8.94 2.95
N LYS A 79 3.23 -9.81 3.48
CA LYS A 79 3.03 -10.50 4.76
C LYS A 79 3.72 -9.76 5.90
N THR A 80 2.98 -9.56 6.97
CA THR A 80 3.51 -9.08 8.25
C THR A 80 3.02 -9.99 9.39
N MET A 81 3.52 -9.74 10.59
CA MET A 81 3.14 -10.45 11.81
C MET A 81 2.41 -9.48 12.72
N VAL A 82 1.30 -9.93 13.31
CA VAL A 82 0.53 -9.14 14.29
C VAL A 82 0.56 -9.81 15.66
N ASN A 83 0.76 -9.03 16.70
CA ASN A 83 0.65 -9.47 18.08
C ASN A 83 -0.81 -9.35 18.54
N ASN A 84 -1.18 -10.14 19.53
CA ASN A 84 -2.54 -10.13 20.06
C ASN A 84 -2.90 -8.75 20.64
N ASN A 85 -4.03 -8.20 20.22
CA ASN A 85 -4.53 -6.88 20.61
C ASN A 85 -3.61 -5.69 20.27
N GLU A 86 -2.64 -5.87 19.36
CA GLU A 86 -1.87 -4.76 18.79
C GLU A 86 -2.38 -4.48 17.36
N PRO A 87 -2.76 -3.23 17.04
CA PRO A 87 -3.21 -2.89 15.71
C PRO A 87 -2.04 -2.92 14.71
N ILE A 88 -2.31 -3.41 13.50
CA ILE A 88 -1.48 -3.07 12.34
C ILE A 88 -2.04 -1.82 11.68
N VAL A 89 -1.14 -0.98 11.20
CA VAL A 89 -1.49 0.22 10.44
C VAL A 89 -0.91 0.09 9.04
N TYR A 90 -1.75 0.37 8.05
CA TYR A 90 -1.31 0.47 6.66
C TYR A 90 -2.11 1.56 5.96
N TYR A 91 -1.56 2.06 4.88
CA TYR A 91 -2.20 3.04 4.03
C TYR A 91 -2.55 2.37 2.73
N SER A 92 -3.75 2.64 2.21
CA SER A 92 -4.20 2.09 0.93
C SER A 92 -5.03 3.11 0.18
N GLY A 93 -5.00 3.01 -1.15
CA GLY A 93 -5.74 3.91 -2.00
C GLY A 93 -5.37 3.77 -3.46
N ALA A 94 -5.78 4.77 -4.24
CA ALA A 94 -5.71 4.69 -5.68
C ALA A 94 -5.52 6.06 -6.34
N ALA A 95 -5.07 6.03 -7.59
CA ALA A 95 -5.08 7.16 -8.50
C ALA A 95 -5.76 6.76 -9.81
N TRP A 96 -6.39 7.72 -10.49
CA TRP A 96 -6.96 7.53 -11.82
C TRP A 96 -6.31 8.51 -12.78
N ASP A 97 -5.78 8.02 -13.89
CA ASP A 97 -5.01 8.84 -14.84
C ASP A 97 -5.80 10.02 -15.40
N LYS A 98 -7.08 9.83 -15.72
CA LYS A 98 -7.95 10.91 -16.22
C LYS A 98 -8.28 11.98 -15.17
N ALA A 99 -7.96 11.76 -13.89
CA ALA A 99 -8.03 12.83 -12.87
C ALA A 99 -6.89 13.86 -13.01
N GLY A 100 -5.89 13.61 -13.85
CA GLY A 100 -4.87 14.58 -14.28
C GLY A 100 -3.70 14.82 -13.31
N LYS A 101 -3.78 14.36 -12.05
CA LYS A 101 -2.70 14.55 -11.05
C LYS A 101 -1.58 13.51 -11.15
N ILE A 102 -1.95 12.25 -11.34
CA ILE A 102 -1.03 11.11 -11.49
C ILE A 102 -1.50 10.36 -12.72
N THR A 103 -0.72 10.43 -13.80
CA THR A 103 -1.17 10.03 -15.14
C THR A 103 -0.45 8.80 -15.69
N ASN A 104 0.51 8.26 -14.96
CA ASN A 104 1.26 7.08 -15.34
C ASN A 104 1.81 6.30 -14.14
N SER A 105 2.27 5.07 -14.40
CA SER A 105 2.81 4.16 -13.40
C SER A 105 3.99 4.74 -12.62
N LYS A 106 4.92 5.42 -13.30
CA LYS A 106 6.08 6.04 -12.64
C LYS A 106 5.64 7.06 -11.61
N GLN A 107 4.76 7.99 -11.98
CA GLN A 107 4.23 8.99 -11.05
C GLN A 107 3.48 8.36 -9.88
N TRP A 108 2.73 7.29 -10.12
CA TRP A 108 2.04 6.57 -9.06
C TRP A 108 3.01 5.95 -8.06
N PHE A 109 4.04 5.27 -8.54
CA PHE A 109 5.03 4.64 -7.67
C PHE A 109 5.92 5.67 -6.96
N ASP A 110 6.29 6.75 -7.64
CA ASP A 110 7.01 7.87 -7.01
C ASP A 110 6.17 8.48 -5.89
N TYR A 111 4.86 8.68 -6.11
CA TYR A 111 3.93 9.16 -5.09
C TYR A 111 3.87 8.22 -3.87
N LEU A 112 3.76 6.90 -4.09
CA LEU A 112 3.74 5.93 -2.98
C LEU A 112 5.03 5.94 -2.17
N ASN A 113 6.19 5.94 -2.85
CA ASN A 113 7.49 5.98 -2.17
C ASN A 113 7.68 7.31 -1.42
N HIS A 114 7.27 8.44 -2.02
CA HIS A 114 7.33 9.74 -1.37
C HIS A 114 6.46 9.78 -0.11
N PHE A 115 5.22 9.31 -0.20
CA PHE A 115 4.32 9.23 0.96
C PHE A 115 4.90 8.36 2.07
N TYR A 116 5.56 7.24 1.75
CA TYR A 116 6.30 6.46 2.75
C TYR A 116 7.38 7.30 3.45
N GLN A 117 8.17 8.09 2.71
CA GLN A 117 9.20 8.96 3.31
C GLN A 117 8.58 10.02 4.23
N GLU A 118 7.43 10.60 3.86
CA GLU A 118 6.70 11.55 4.70
C GLU A 118 6.22 10.89 6.01
N LEU A 119 5.76 9.63 5.95
CA LEU A 119 5.37 8.87 7.15
C LEU A 119 6.55 8.65 8.10
N GLN A 120 7.76 8.45 7.56
CA GLN A 120 8.97 8.26 8.38
C GLN A 120 9.52 9.58 8.95
N ASN A 121 9.16 10.72 8.34
CA ASN A 121 9.67 12.04 8.70
C ASN A 121 8.51 13.01 8.96
N PRO A 122 7.73 12.82 10.04
CA PRO A 122 6.56 13.65 10.31
C PRO A 122 6.97 15.11 10.53
N LEU A 123 6.30 16.04 9.84
CA LEU A 123 6.53 17.46 10.01
C LEU A 123 6.11 17.91 11.42
N ILE A 124 7.05 18.49 12.17
CA ILE A 124 6.79 19.10 13.47
C ILE A 124 6.47 20.58 13.24
N VAL A 125 5.20 20.96 13.36
CA VAL A 125 4.77 22.36 13.26
C VAL A 125 4.57 22.93 14.66
N ILE A 126 5.43 23.88 15.05
CA ILE A 126 5.25 24.65 16.29
C ILE A 126 4.50 25.92 15.92
N VAL A 127 3.22 25.97 16.28
CA VAL A 127 2.41 27.19 16.15
C VAL A 127 2.71 28.08 17.36
N LYS A 128 3.05 29.35 17.10
CA LYS A 128 3.22 30.40 18.12
C LYS A 128 1.91 31.16 18.31
#